data_AF-A0A8S3ESL1-F1
#
_entry.id   AF-A0A8S3ESL1-F1
#
_cell.length_a   1.000
_cell.length_b   1.000
_cell.length_c   1.000
_cell.angle_alpha   90.00
_cell.angle_beta   90.00
_cell.angle_gamma   90.00
#
_symmetry.space_group_name_H-M   'P 1'
#
loop_
_entity.id
_entity.type
_entity.pdbx_description
1 polymer ?
#
loop_
_entity_poly.entity_id
_entity_poly.type
_entity_poly.pdbx_seq_one_letter_code
_entity_poly.pdbx_strand_id
1 'polypeptide(L)'
;AYPILQFFGDAVFIPSGAPHQVKNLHSCIKIAEDFVSPENLDRCLITTNEFRSLSKTHTNHADILQAKNILFYTIRDALNSLSESNGSETTQETSILDVLN
;
A
#
# COMPACT_ATOMS: atom_id res chain seq x y z
N ALA A 1 19.59 -14.44 -4.19
CA ALA A 1 19.22 -13.82 -2.89
C ALA A 1 20.33 -12.87 -2.49
N TYR A 2 19.99 -11.66 -2.03
CA TYR A 2 20.97 -10.62 -1.66
C TYR A 2 20.83 -10.30 -0.16
N PRO A 3 21.83 -10.63 0.68
CA PRO A 3 21.79 -10.31 2.10
C PRO A 3 22.22 -8.86 2.36
N ILE A 4 21.51 -8.19 3.26
CA ILE A 4 21.92 -6.89 3.82
C ILE A 4 22.04 -7.00 5.34
N LEU A 5 22.94 -6.21 5.93
CA LEU A 5 23.02 -6.04 7.37
C LEU A 5 22.31 -4.75 7.75
N GLN A 6 21.39 -4.83 8.71
CA GLN A 6 20.72 -3.68 9.31
C GLN A 6 21.33 -3.43 10.69
N PHE A 7 21.81 -2.21 10.92
CA PHE A 7 22.34 -1.76 12.22
C PHE A 7 21.33 -0.87 12.95
N PHE A 8 21.64 -0.53 14.21
CA PHE A 8 20.80 0.37 14.99
C PHE A 8 20.72 1.75 14.32
N GLY A 9 19.50 2.25 14.11
CA GLY A 9 19.23 3.52 13.43
C GLY A 9 18.95 3.40 11.93
N ASP A 10 19.21 2.24 11.32
CA ASP A 10 18.94 2.04 9.89
C ASP A 10 17.45 1.84 9.61
N ALA A 11 16.95 2.56 8.61
CA ALA A 11 15.67 2.30 7.97
C ALA A 11 15.87 1.42 6.73
N VAL A 12 15.06 0.37 6.60
CA VAL A 12 15.08 -0.54 5.45
C VAL A 12 13.75 -0.43 4.73
N PHE A 13 13.79 -0.01 3.47
CA PHE A 13 12.62 0.01 2.59
C PHE A 13 12.52 -1.29 1.81
N ILE A 14 11.39 -1.98 1.93
CA ILE A 14 11.08 -3.17 1.16
C ILE A 14 10.01 -2.80 0.14
N PRO A 15 10.28 -2.89 -1.18
CA PRO A 15 9.29 -2.55 -2.18
C PRO A 15 8.17 -3.59 -2.27
N SER A 16 7.01 -3.16 -2.75
CA SER A 16 5.84 -4.02 -2.93
C SER A 16 6.16 -5.27 -3.77
N GLY A 17 5.75 -6.44 -3.27
CA GLY A 17 5.96 -7.72 -3.93
C GLY A 17 7.39 -8.28 -3.81
N ALA A 18 8.31 -7.66 -3.06
CA ALA A 18 9.64 -8.20 -2.81
C ALA A 18 9.64 -9.20 -1.63
N PRO A 19 9.77 -10.52 -1.89
CA PRO A 19 9.85 -11.50 -0.82
C PRO A 19 11.15 -11.30 -0.03
N HIS A 20 11.07 -11.30 1.29
CA HIS A 20 12.22 -11.13 2.16
C HIS A 20 12.11 -12.02 3.39
N GLN A 21 13.25 -12.34 3.99
CA GLN A 21 13.35 -13.10 5.23
C GLN A 21 14.31 -12.38 6.17
N VAL A 22 13.96 -12.36 7.46
CA VAL A 22 14.74 -11.66 8.50
C VAL A 22 15.30 -12.68 9.48
N LYS A 23 16.59 -12.53 9.82
CA LYS A 23 17.24 -13.25 10.92
C LYS A 23 17.85 -12.23 11.88
N ASN A 24 17.42 -12.24 13.13
CA ASN A 24 18.03 -11.43 14.19
C ASN A 24 19.31 -12.11 14.67
N LEU A 25 20.46 -11.43 14.57
CA LEU A 25 21.76 -11.92 15.06
C LEU A 25 22.00 -11.57 16.54
N HIS A 26 21.27 -10.58 17.04
CA HIS A 26 21.26 -10.12 18.43
C HIS A 26 19.83 -9.85 18.88
N SER A 27 19.61 -9.56 20.17
CA SER A 27 18.32 -9.06 20.66
C SER A 27 17.99 -7.72 19.99
N CYS A 28 16.84 -7.63 19.34
CA CYS A 28 16.42 -6.47 18.55
C CYS A 28 14.96 -6.13 18.80
N ILE A 29 14.63 -4.84 18.76
CA ILE A 29 13.27 -4.33 18.63
C ILE A 29 13.17 -3.67 17.26
N LYS A 30 12.09 -3.93 16.53
CA LYS A 30 11.83 -3.36 15.21
C LYS A 30 10.45 -2.71 15.22
N ILE A 31 10.35 -1.56 14.54
CA ILE A 31 9.08 -0.94 14.19
C ILE A 31 8.98 -1.07 12.67
N ALA A 32 7.83 -1.52 12.20
CA ALA A 32 7.52 -1.64 10.77
C ALA A 32 6.18 -0.98 10.52
N GLU A 33 6.07 -0.30 9.39
CA GLU A 33 4.85 0.32 8.90
C GLU A 33 4.74 0.03 7.41
N ASP A 34 3.58 -0.46 6.99
CA ASP A 34 3.27 -0.68 5.58
C ASP A 34 2.68 0.60 4.99
N PHE A 35 3.08 0.93 3.76
CA PHE A 35 2.56 2.12 3.06
C PHE A 35 2.30 1.82 1.59
N VAL A 36 1.45 2.63 0.96
CA VAL A 36 1.19 2.61 -0.48
C VAL A 36 1.79 3.88 -1.08
N SER A 37 2.76 3.71 -1.97
CA SER A 37 3.28 4.82 -2.78
C SER A 37 2.61 4.86 -4.15
N PRO A 38 2.44 6.04 -4.75
CA PRO A 38 1.85 6.16 -6.09
C PRO A 38 2.69 5.46 -7.16
N GLU A 39 4.02 5.42 -7.01
CA GLU A 39 4.96 4.82 -7.99
C GLU A 39 4.84 3.30 -8.10
N ASN A 40 4.31 2.63 -7.08
CA ASN A 40 4.23 1.17 -7.00
C ASN A 40 2.80 0.66 -6.79
N LEU A 41 1.80 1.50 -7.04
CA LEU A 41 0.38 1.18 -6.84
C LEU A 41 -0.07 -0.03 -7.68
N ASP A 42 0.37 -0.10 -8.95
CA ASP A 42 0.08 -1.21 -9.85
C ASP A 42 0.55 -2.56 -9.26
N ARG A 43 1.80 -2.60 -8.77
CA ARG A 43 2.39 -3.77 -8.14
C ARG A 43 1.69 -4.12 -6.84
N CYS A 44 1.34 -3.12 -6.03
CA CYS A 44 0.57 -3.30 -4.82
C CYS A 44 -0.77 -3.98 -5.10
N LEU A 45 -1.53 -3.50 -6.08
CA LEU A 45 -2.84 -4.07 -6.43
C LEU A 45 -2.72 -5.51 -6.95
N ILE A 46 -1.70 -5.81 -7.75
CA ILE A 46 -1.42 -7.18 -8.21
C ILE A 46 -1.17 -8.10 -7.01
N THR A 47 -0.23 -7.73 -6.13
CA THR A 47 0.13 -8.55 -4.97
C THR A 47 -1.05 -8.70 -3.99
N THR A 48 -1.87 -7.67 -3.79
CA THR A 48 -3.11 -7.79 -3.00
C THR A 48 -4.07 -8.82 -3.62
N ASN A 49 -4.22 -8.85 -4.94
CA ASN A 49 -5.08 -9.82 -5.62
C ASN A 49 -4.51 -11.25 -5.56
N GLU A 50 -3.19 -11.41 -5.66
CA GLU A 50 -2.52 -12.70 -5.47
C GLU A 50 -2.79 -13.26 -4.06
N PHE A 51 -2.71 -12.43 -3.02
CA PHE A 51 -3.05 -12.85 -1.66
C PHE A 51 -4.52 -13.26 -1.49
N ARG A 52 -5.45 -12.55 -2.14
CA ARG A 52 -6.87 -12.94 -2.16
C ARG A 52 -7.12 -14.27 -2.87
N SER A 53 -6.24 -14.69 -3.78
CA SER A 53 -6.34 -16.00 -4.44
C SER A 53 -5.90 -17.16 -3.55
N LEU A 54 -5.25 -16.89 -2.41
CA LEU A 54 -4.89 -17.91 -1.43
C LEU A 54 -6.13 -18.49 -0.74
N SER A 55 -5.97 -19.67 -0.13
CA SER A 55 -7.02 -20.30 0.68
C SER A 55 -7.56 -19.33 1.75
N LYS A 56 -8.86 -19.40 2.01
CA LYS A 56 -9.53 -18.63 3.07
C LYS A 56 -8.96 -18.88 4.47
N THR A 57 -8.25 -20.00 4.66
CA THR A 57 -7.58 -20.35 5.92
C THR A 57 -6.17 -19.75 6.04
N HIS A 58 -5.65 -19.14 4.98
CA HIS A 58 -4.33 -18.53 4.99
C HIS A 58 -4.38 -17.18 5.70
N THR A 59 -3.46 -16.93 6.63
CA THR A 59 -3.43 -15.69 7.45
C THR A 59 -3.32 -14.42 6.60
N ASN A 60 -2.63 -14.50 5.47
CA ASN A 60 -2.44 -13.38 4.55
C ASN A 60 -3.58 -13.24 3.52
N HIS A 61 -4.66 -14.03 3.60
CA HIS A 61 -5.79 -13.92 2.68
C HIS A 61 -6.56 -12.60 2.87
N ALA A 62 -6.56 -12.05 4.09
CA ALA A 62 -7.22 -10.79 4.39
C ALA A 62 -6.52 -9.61 3.70
N ASP A 63 -7.31 -8.66 3.19
CA ASP A 63 -6.79 -7.39 2.70
C ASP A 63 -6.45 -6.49 3.89
N ILE A 64 -5.25 -6.64 4.43
CA ILE A 64 -4.80 -5.90 5.62
C ILE A 64 -4.54 -4.42 5.28
N LEU A 65 -4.02 -4.15 4.08
CA LEU A 65 -3.61 -2.80 3.67
C LEU A 65 -4.77 -1.94 3.13
N GLN A 66 -5.86 -2.56 2.66
CA GLN A 66 -7.03 -1.85 2.11
C GLN A 66 -6.65 -0.90 0.96
N ALA A 67 -5.74 -1.32 0.07
CA ALA A 67 -5.14 -0.47 -0.96
C ALA A 67 -6.16 0.24 -1.87
N LYS A 68 -7.31 -0.40 -2.14
CA LYS A 68 -8.41 0.21 -2.91
C LYS A 68 -9.04 1.41 -2.20
N ASN A 69 -9.18 1.37 -0.88
CA ASN A 69 -9.73 2.47 -0.10
C ASN A 69 -8.75 3.65 -0.06
N ILE A 70 -7.46 3.36 0.13
CA ILE A 70 -6.40 4.37 0.06
C ILE A 70 -6.46 5.09 -1.29
N LEU A 71 -6.56 4.33 -2.39
CA LEU A 71 -6.66 4.89 -3.73
C LEU A 71 -7.91 5.76 -3.92
N PHE A 72 -9.09 5.28 -3.49
CA PHE A 72 -10.34 6.02 -3.55
C PHE A 72 -10.22 7.39 -2.86
N TYR A 73 -9.79 7.40 -1.60
CA TYR A 73 -9.68 8.62 -0.82
C TYR A 73 -8.61 9.56 -1.35
N THR A 74 -7.48 9.02 -1.83
CA THR A 74 -6.42 9.82 -2.47
C THR A 74 -6.94 10.55 -3.72
N ILE A 75 -7.68 9.85 -4.60
CA ILE A 75 -8.25 10.46 -5.81
C ILE A 75 -9.29 11.52 -5.43
N ARG A 76 -10.19 11.21 -4.50
CA ARG A 76 -11.22 12.14 -4.02
C ARG A 76 -10.58 13.42 -3.46
N ASP A 77 -9.58 13.28 -2.61
CA ASP A 77 -8.91 14.42 -1.97
C ASP A 77 -8.12 15.26 -2.99
N ALA A 78 -7.51 14.62 -3.99
CA ALA A 78 -6.86 15.32 -5.11
C ALA A 78 -7.87 16.12 -5.97
N LEU A 79 -9.03 15.53 -6.29
CA LEU A 79 -10.10 16.21 -7.03
C LEU A 79 -10.68 17.39 -6.25
N ASN A 80 -10.89 17.23 -4.94
CA ASN A 80 -11.36 18.31 -4.07
C ASN A 80 -10.36 19.46 -4.07
N SER A 81 -9.06 19.17 -3.89
CA SER A 81 -7.99 20.17 -3.92
C SER A 81 -7.95 20.94 -5.24
N LEU A 82 -8.19 20.25 -6.37
CA LEU A 82 -8.27 20.89 -7.69
C LEU A 82 -9.53 21.74 -7.85
N SER A 83 -10.69 21.29 -7.36
CA SER A 83 -11.94 22.05 -7.42
C SER A 83 -11.90 23.33 -6.60
N GLU A 84 -11.28 23.29 -5.42
CA GLU A 84 -11.04 24.46 -4.56
C GLU A 84 -10.17 25.49 -5.28
N SER A 85 -9.13 25.04 -6.00
CA SER A 85 -8.27 25.92 -6.79
C SER A 85 -8.99 26.56 -8.00
N ASN A 86 -10.02 25.90 -8.53
CA ASN A 86 -10.76 26.33 -9.72
C ASN A 86 -12.08 27.07 -9.39
N GLY A 87 -12.45 27.20 -8.12
CA GLY A 87 -13.68 27.89 -7.69
C GLY A 87 -14.99 27.21 -8.10
N SER A 88 -14.97 25.91 -8.40
CA SER A 88 -16.13 25.12 -8.84
C SER A 88 -16.61 24.16 -7.73
N GLU A 89 -17.92 24.04 -7.51
CA GLU A 89 -18.51 23.10 -6.55
C GLU A 89 -18.34 21.60 -6.93
N THR A 90 -18.40 20.77 -5.89
CA THR A 90 -18.03 19.35 -5.71
C THR A 90 -18.33 18.38 -6.86
N THR A 91 -17.33 17.57 -7.24
CA THR A 91 -17.48 16.45 -8.18
C THR A 91 -18.19 15.26 -7.50
N GLN A 92 -19.24 14.71 -8.13
CA GLN A 92 -20.08 13.63 -7.57
C GLN A 92 -19.33 12.30 -7.35
N GLU A 93 -19.55 11.67 -6.19
CA GLU A 93 -18.91 10.41 -5.75
C GLU A 93 -19.02 9.24 -6.75
N THR A 94 -20.07 9.24 -7.59
CA THR A 94 -20.37 8.17 -8.55
C THR A 94 -19.28 8.02 -9.62
N SER A 95 -18.65 9.13 -10.04
CA SER A 95 -17.61 9.10 -11.08
C SER A 95 -16.29 8.47 -10.63
N ILE A 96 -16.04 8.36 -9.31
CA ILE A 96 -14.77 7.86 -8.76
C ILE A 96 -14.81 6.34 -8.60
N LEU A 97 -15.98 5.78 -8.27
CA LEU A 97 -16.15 4.32 -8.16
C LEU A 97 -15.95 3.61 -9.50
N ASP A 98 -16.23 4.27 -10.61
CA ASP A 98 -15.99 3.77 -11.97
C ASP A 98 -14.49 3.65 -12.30
N VAL A 99 -13.60 4.36 -11.59
CA VAL A 99 -12.14 4.27 -11.77
C VAL A 99 -11.55 3.04 -11.05
N LEU A 100 -12.27 2.48 -10.08
CA LEU A 100 -11.78 1.41 -9.20
C LEU A 100 -12.25 -0.01 -9.58
N ASN A 101 -13.14 -0.10 -10.58
CA ASN A 101 -13.65 -1.34 -11.17
C ASN A 101 -12.96 -1.63 -12.50
#